data_AF-A0A059WG43-F1
#
_entry.id   AF-A0A059WG43-F1
#
_cell.length_a   1.000
_cell.length_b   1.000
_cell.length_c   1.000
_cell.angle_alpha   90.00
_cell.angle_beta   90.00
_cell.angle_gamma   90.00
#
_symmetry.space_group_name_H-M   'P 1'
#
loop_
_entity.id
_entity.type
_entity.pdbx_description
1 polymer ?
#
loop_
_entity_poly.entity_id
_entity_poly.type
_entity_poly.pdbx_seq_one_letter_code
_entity_poly.pdbx_strand_id
1 'polypeptide(L)'
;MSIKLAASSAVRKAATCGALAVAALTLSAAPALADAPTVVKGPDARGDISYAACPGGTHLIGGGYSWNPIYTNGGSPSDTVDINSPSGAKANTWAAKAHKGVIAAYALCAKD
;
A
#
# COMPACT_ATOMS: atom_id res chain seq x y z
N MET A 1 -5.04 29.99 -44.52
CA MET A 1 -4.46 31.34 -44.51
C MET A 1 -5.31 32.20 -43.60
N SER A 2 -4.68 32.88 -42.65
CA SER A 2 -5.22 33.44 -41.41
C SER A 2 -6.49 34.28 -41.53
N ILE A 3 -7.44 34.10 -40.59
CA ILE A 3 -8.50 35.08 -40.29
C ILE A 3 -8.65 35.11 -38.77
N LYS A 4 -7.81 35.91 -38.08
CA LYS A 4 -8.12 37.24 -37.53
C LYS A 4 -9.39 37.27 -36.65
N LEU A 5 -9.13 37.30 -35.35
CA LEU A 5 -10.05 37.66 -34.28
C LEU A 5 -10.57 39.09 -34.51
N ALA A 6 -11.89 39.29 -34.46
CA ALA A 6 -12.50 40.61 -34.33
C ALA A 6 -13.40 40.60 -33.09
N ALA A 7 -12.96 41.32 -32.06
CA ALA A 7 -13.80 41.67 -30.92
C ALA A 7 -14.92 42.61 -31.40
N SER A 8 -16.16 42.32 -31.03
CA SER A 8 -17.29 43.25 -31.21
C SER A 8 -17.95 43.49 -29.86
N SER A 9 -17.66 44.66 -29.32
CA SER A 9 -18.27 45.21 -28.11
C SER A 9 -19.71 45.60 -28.41
N ALA A 10 -20.67 44.97 -27.74
CA ALA A 10 -22.03 45.50 -27.65
C ALA A 10 -22.62 45.16 -26.28
N VAL A 11 -22.23 45.95 -25.28
CA VAL A 11 -23.03 46.13 -24.06
C VAL A 11 -24.34 46.79 -24.49
N ARG A 12 -25.49 46.17 -24.18
CA ARG A 12 -26.74 46.89 -23.93
C ARG A 12 -27.81 45.98 -23.29
N LYS A 13 -28.32 46.51 -22.17
CA LYS A 13 -29.62 46.28 -21.53
C LYS A 13 -29.74 45.04 -20.65
N ALA A 14 -29.57 45.30 -19.35
CA ALA A 14 -30.19 44.55 -18.28
C ALA A 14 -31.72 44.56 -18.43
N ALA A 15 -32.32 43.38 -18.39
CA ALA A 15 -33.71 43.19 -18.02
C ALA A 15 -33.77 41.91 -17.15
N THR A 16 -34.37 42.10 -16.00
CA THR A 16 -34.42 41.25 -14.81
C THR A 16 -35.30 40.00 -14.93
N CYS A 17 -35.05 39.07 -13.99
CA CYS A 17 -35.87 37.93 -13.57
C CYS A 17 -35.77 36.65 -14.40
N GLY A 18 -34.94 35.74 -13.91
CA GLY A 18 -34.87 34.37 -14.36
C GLY A 18 -33.64 33.69 -13.78
N ALA A 19 -33.58 33.56 -12.45
CA ALA A 19 -32.54 32.82 -11.76
C ALA A 19 -32.65 31.32 -12.14
N LEU A 20 -32.06 30.93 -13.26
CA LEU A 20 -31.63 29.55 -13.47
C LEU A 20 -30.28 29.41 -12.78
N ALA A 21 -30.34 29.26 -11.46
CA ALA A 21 -29.24 28.72 -10.70
C ALA A 21 -28.91 27.35 -11.29
N VAL A 22 -27.84 27.26 -12.09
CA VAL A 22 -27.21 25.98 -12.38
C VAL A 22 -26.67 25.51 -11.03
N ALA A 23 -27.47 24.76 -10.30
CA ALA A 23 -27.02 24.03 -9.13
C ALA A 23 -25.93 23.08 -9.64
N ALA A 24 -24.67 23.51 -9.51
CA ALA A 24 -23.52 22.64 -9.64
C ALA A 24 -23.67 21.59 -8.54
N LEU A 25 -24.35 20.50 -8.86
CA LEU A 25 -24.33 19.27 -8.08
C LEU A 25 -22.87 18.82 -8.08
N THR A 26 -22.14 19.27 -7.05
CA THR A 26 -20.85 18.71 -6.71
C THR A 26 -21.15 17.28 -6.25
N LEU A 27 -21.13 16.36 -7.20
CA LEU A 27 -21.22 14.93 -6.93
C LEU A 27 -19.95 14.57 -6.17
N SER A 28 -19.98 14.74 -4.85
CA SER A 28 -18.92 14.28 -3.98
C SER A 28 -18.97 12.76 -4.01
N ALA A 29 -18.13 12.16 -4.84
CA ALA A 29 -17.94 10.73 -4.83
C ALA A 29 -17.38 10.37 -3.44
N ALA A 30 -18.19 9.71 -2.62
CA ALA A 30 -17.70 9.15 -1.37
C ALA A 30 -16.51 8.23 -1.70
N PRO A 31 -15.40 8.30 -0.97
CA PRO A 31 -14.29 7.39 -1.21
C PRO A 31 -14.81 5.97 -1.04
N ALA A 32 -14.59 5.13 -2.04
CA ALA A 32 -14.84 3.70 -1.88
C ALA A 32 -13.98 3.20 -0.72
N LEU A 33 -14.62 2.60 0.29
CA LEU A 33 -13.92 1.90 1.36
C LEU A 33 -13.18 0.72 0.72
N ALA A 34 -11.87 0.87 0.51
CA ALA A 34 -11.02 -0.25 0.15
C ALA A 34 -11.02 -1.26 1.30
N ASP A 35 -11.10 -2.55 0.97
CA ASP A 35 -10.95 -3.61 1.97
C ASP A 35 -9.61 -3.43 2.70
N ALA A 36 -9.66 -3.47 4.03
CA ALA A 36 -8.46 -3.32 4.85
C ALA A 36 -7.51 -4.50 4.61
N PRO A 37 -6.20 -4.25 4.41
CA PRO A 37 -5.23 -5.33 4.32
C PRO A 37 -5.20 -6.18 5.58
N THR A 38 -4.95 -7.47 5.40
CA THR A 38 -4.78 -8.43 6.50
C THR A 38 -3.31 -8.79 6.69
N VAL A 39 -2.95 -9.19 7.91
CA VAL A 39 -1.59 -9.63 8.23
C VAL A 39 -1.57 -11.13 8.51
N VAL A 40 -0.70 -11.86 7.80
CA VAL A 40 -0.46 -13.28 8.01
C VAL A 40 0.91 -13.48 8.62
N LYS A 41 1.00 -14.27 9.69
CA LYS A 41 2.28 -14.66 10.31
C LYS A 41 2.71 -16.03 9.79
N GLY A 42 3.99 -16.16 9.44
CA GLY A 42 4.65 -17.44 9.17
C GLY A 42 5.10 -18.17 10.46
N PRO A 43 5.58 -19.41 10.35
CA PRO A 43 6.16 -20.12 11.50
C PRO A 43 7.45 -19.45 11.97
N ASP A 44 7.74 -19.52 13.27
CA ASP A 44 9.04 -19.09 13.78
C ASP A 44 10.14 -20.03 13.25
N ALA A 45 11.26 -19.46 12.79
CA ALA A 45 12.39 -20.19 12.23
C ALA A 45 13.70 -19.76 12.90
N ARG A 46 14.62 -20.72 13.13
CA ARG A 46 15.96 -20.46 13.69
C ARG A 46 17.03 -20.81 12.67
N GLY A 47 17.78 -19.82 12.21
CA GLY A 47 18.83 -20.00 11.20
C GLY A 47 18.33 -20.43 9.81
N ASP A 48 17.01 -20.49 9.62
CA ASP A 48 16.33 -20.86 8.38
C ASP A 48 15.31 -19.78 7.98
N ILE A 49 14.75 -19.90 6.78
CA ILE A 49 13.79 -18.94 6.23
C ILE A 49 12.40 -19.22 6.79
N SER A 50 11.80 -18.21 7.43
CA SER A 50 10.37 -18.16 7.69
C SER A 50 9.64 -17.64 6.45
N TYR A 51 8.53 -18.30 6.09
CA TYR A 51 7.65 -17.88 5.00
C TYR A 51 6.25 -17.55 5.52
N ALA A 52 5.71 -16.41 5.11
CA ALA A 52 4.33 -16.00 5.35
C ALA A 52 3.60 -15.86 4.01
N ALA A 53 2.69 -16.78 3.70
CA ALA A 53 1.97 -16.80 2.43
C ALA A 53 0.59 -16.14 2.59
N CYS A 54 0.24 -15.27 1.66
CA CYS A 54 -1.11 -14.71 1.61
C CYS A 54 -2.12 -15.80 1.17
N PRO A 55 -3.31 -15.87 1.78
CA PRO A 55 -4.33 -16.84 1.42
C PRO A 55 -4.90 -16.58 0.01
N GLY A 56 -5.62 -17.56 -0.54
CA GLY A 56 -6.30 -17.40 -1.83
C GLY A 56 -7.31 -16.24 -1.83
N GLY A 57 -7.43 -15.55 -2.98
CA GLY A 57 -8.26 -14.34 -3.13
C GLY A 57 -7.64 -13.08 -2.52
N THR A 58 -6.34 -13.14 -2.20
CA THR A 58 -5.53 -11.99 -1.77
C THR A 58 -4.16 -12.03 -2.44
N HIS A 59 -3.55 -10.87 -2.61
CA HIS A 59 -2.17 -10.72 -3.08
C HIS A 59 -1.29 -9.99 -2.06
N LEU A 60 -0.01 -10.33 -2.08
CA LEU A 60 1.03 -9.73 -1.26
C LEU A 60 1.29 -8.29 -1.71
N ILE A 61 1.08 -7.35 -0.79
CA ILE A 61 1.38 -5.92 -1.00
C ILE A 61 2.58 -5.43 -0.19
N GLY A 62 3.08 -6.27 0.72
CA GLY A 62 4.26 -5.98 1.54
C GLY A 62 4.46 -6.99 2.64
N GLY A 63 5.38 -6.71 3.56
CA GLY A 63 5.62 -7.57 4.70
C GLY A 63 6.74 -7.06 5.60
N GLY A 64 7.10 -7.90 6.57
CA GLY A 64 8.15 -7.62 7.53
C GLY A 64 8.46 -8.86 8.37
N TYR A 65 9.02 -8.64 9.55
CA TYR A 65 9.37 -9.72 10.46
C TYR A 65 9.30 -9.30 11.94
N SER A 66 9.18 -10.29 12.82
CA SER A 66 9.62 -10.19 14.21
C SER A 66 10.90 -10.99 14.38
N TRP A 67 11.83 -10.50 15.20
CA TRP A 67 13.15 -11.11 15.36
C TRP A 67 13.59 -11.08 16.81
N ASN A 68 14.09 -12.22 17.26
CA ASN A 68 14.77 -12.41 18.53
C ASN A 68 16.24 -12.76 18.26
N PRO A 69 17.16 -11.78 18.33
CA PRO A 69 18.57 -11.99 18.04
C PRO A 69 19.24 -12.86 19.09
N ILE A 70 20.39 -13.43 18.75
CA ILE A 70 21.34 -13.90 19.77
C ILE A 70 22.14 -12.71 20.31
N TYR A 71 22.54 -12.78 21.58
CA TYR A 71 23.30 -11.73 22.26
C TYR A 71 24.69 -12.22 22.64
N THR A 72 25.66 -11.30 22.65
CA THR A 72 26.97 -11.53 23.27
C THR A 72 26.85 -11.64 24.80
N ASN A 73 27.89 -12.15 25.47
CA ASN A 73 27.95 -12.18 26.94
C ASN A 73 27.85 -10.78 27.58
N GLY A 74 28.14 -9.71 26.83
CA GLY A 74 27.98 -8.32 27.25
C GLY A 74 26.60 -7.71 26.97
N GLY A 75 25.64 -8.50 26.49
CA GLY A 75 24.25 -8.06 26.26
C GLY A 75 24.02 -7.30 24.96
N SER A 76 25.03 -7.14 24.09
CA SER A 76 24.85 -6.56 22.75
C SER A 76 24.35 -7.62 21.75
N PRO A 77 23.41 -7.32 20.86
CA PRO A 77 23.01 -8.23 19.77
C PRO A 77 24.22 -8.65 18.93
N SER A 78 24.29 -9.94 18.58
CA SER A 78 25.35 -10.56 17.77
C SER A 78 24.75 -11.37 16.62
N ASP A 79 23.84 -10.73 15.89
CA ASP A 79 23.02 -11.39 14.89
C ASP A 79 22.58 -10.37 13.84
N THR A 80 22.17 -10.86 12.67
CA THR A 80 21.67 -10.04 11.56
C THR A 80 20.41 -10.64 10.97
N VAL A 81 19.66 -9.80 10.25
CA VAL A 81 18.57 -10.26 9.38
C VAL A 81 19.10 -10.32 7.96
N ASP A 82 19.22 -11.54 7.46
CA ASP A 82 19.84 -11.84 6.17
C ASP A 82 18.83 -11.69 5.02
N ILE A 83 17.54 -11.90 5.30
CA ILE A 83 16.45 -11.80 4.31
C ILE A 83 15.26 -11.05 4.94
N ASN A 84 14.71 -10.10 4.19
CA ASN A 84 13.43 -9.45 4.45
C ASN A 84 12.86 -8.92 3.12
N SER A 85 12.15 -9.77 2.37
CA SER A 85 11.68 -9.43 1.03
C SER A 85 10.51 -10.29 0.59
N PRO A 86 9.82 -9.95 -0.51
CA PRO A 86 9.02 -10.93 -1.24
C PRO A 86 9.88 -12.15 -1.61
N SER A 87 9.30 -13.34 -1.54
CA SER A 87 10.00 -14.57 -1.84
C SER A 87 10.16 -14.75 -3.35
N GLY A 88 11.40 -14.89 -3.81
CA GLY A 88 11.68 -15.28 -5.20
C GLY A 88 11.38 -16.75 -5.51
N ALA A 89 11.16 -17.58 -4.49
CA ALA A 89 10.93 -19.03 -4.63
C ALA A 89 9.48 -19.45 -4.39
N LYS A 90 8.67 -18.60 -3.75
CA LYS A 90 7.25 -18.86 -3.43
C LYS A 90 6.44 -17.64 -3.81
N ALA A 91 5.57 -17.76 -4.81
CA ALA A 91 4.67 -16.67 -5.18
C ALA A 91 3.81 -16.24 -3.99
N ASN A 92 3.37 -14.99 -3.98
CA ASN A 92 2.43 -14.46 -2.99
C ASN A 92 2.88 -14.62 -1.52
N THR A 93 4.19 -14.60 -1.27
CA THR A 93 4.78 -14.96 0.02
C THR A 93 5.85 -13.96 0.44
N TRP A 94 5.84 -13.51 1.69
CA TRP A 94 6.96 -12.78 2.31
C TRP A 94 7.95 -13.77 2.93
N ALA A 95 9.25 -13.49 2.80
CA ALA A 95 10.33 -14.28 3.36
C ALA A 95 11.15 -13.46 4.34
N ALA A 96 11.48 -14.06 5.48
CA ALA A 96 12.39 -13.47 6.46
C ALA A 96 13.37 -14.53 6.99
N LYS A 97 14.64 -14.15 7.17
CA LYS A 97 15.67 -15.03 7.74
C LYS A 97 16.58 -14.24 8.68
N ALA A 98 16.79 -14.75 9.89
CA ALA A 98 17.86 -14.31 10.76
C ALA A 98 19.10 -15.18 10.53
N HIS A 99 20.28 -14.62 10.76
CA HIS A 99 21.53 -15.33 10.63
C HIS A 99 21.63 -16.50 11.62
N LYS A 100 21.24 -16.26 12.89
CA LYS A 100 21.27 -17.28 13.96
C LYS A 100 20.05 -17.27 14.88
N GLY A 101 19.45 -16.11 15.12
CA GLY A 101 18.32 -15.92 16.01
C GLY A 101 17.04 -16.57 15.53
N VAL A 102 15.95 -16.32 16.26
CA VAL A 102 14.62 -16.78 15.89
C VAL A 102 13.91 -15.64 15.16
N ILE A 103 13.30 -15.93 14.02
CA ILE A 103 12.60 -14.94 13.21
C ILE A 103 11.24 -15.48 12.76
N ALA A 104 10.26 -14.60 12.61
CA ALA A 104 8.99 -14.91 11.97
C ALA A 104 8.68 -13.89 10.90
N ALA A 105 8.35 -14.36 9.69
CA ALA A 105 7.90 -13.51 8.60
C ALA A 105 6.44 -13.09 8.82
N TYR A 106 6.11 -11.89 8.36
CA TYR A 106 4.75 -11.38 8.29
C TYR A 106 4.47 -10.88 6.88
N ALA A 107 3.36 -11.32 6.29
CA ALA A 107 2.88 -10.86 5.00
C ALA A 107 1.69 -9.93 5.20
N LEU A 108 1.70 -8.81 4.46
CA LEU A 108 0.56 -7.90 4.35
C LEU A 108 -0.17 -8.21 3.05
N CYS A 109 -1.43 -8.61 3.16
CA CYS A 109 -2.22 -9.16 2.08
C CYS A 109 -3.44 -8.28 1.79
N ALA A 110 -3.58 -7.83 0.54
CA ALA A 110 -4.76 -7.11 0.07
C ALA A 110 -5.67 -8.05 -0.72
N LYS A 111 -6.98 -7.79 -0.69
CA LYS A 111 -7.94 -8.52 -1.51
C LYS A 111 -7.68 -8.24 -2.99
N ASP A 112 -7.81 -9.27 -3.83
CA ASP A 112 -7.76 -9.14 -5.30
C ASP A 112 -8.98 -8.38 -5.87
#